data_AF-A0A6P0YD10-F1
#
_entry.id   AF-A0A6P0YD10-F1
#
_cell.length_a   1.000
_cell.length_b   1.000
_cell.length_c   1.000
_cell.angle_alpha   90.00
_cell.angle_beta   90.00
_cell.angle_gamma   90.00
#
_symmetry.space_group_name_H-M   'P 1'
#
loop_
_entity.id
_entity.type
_entity.pdbx_description
1 polymer ?
#
loop_
_entity_poly.entity_id
_entity_poly.type
_entity_poly.pdbx_seq_one_letter_code
_entity_poly.pdbx_strand_id
1 'polypeptide(L)'
;MQENWQVLLKQNIKNQYVQNSQEWVDVNISTSGLLNLTLVSDRFFGLSIPHRKEQISNLLKSQVPHLSPGFLSLYTPKEAESLNISPPQISETFSLVTWQDLAIQAANPQNQPQLPQKEPSIPRTVTFYSFKGGVGRTTALTHVASILAMRGRKVVAVDLDLEAPGLSTAFNLKEKPKYGIVDYFYERSYLPEGIEPSILITDALIAMPAGLWIAATAPLLVPVALGEQWLPTIPLFVVLAFNGVLNAMQTNIGSV
;
A
#
# COMPACT_ATOMS: atom_id res chain seq x y z
N MET A 1 -5.60 1.15 12.44
CA MET A 1 -5.03 1.73 11.21
C MET A 1 -3.84 2.55 11.62
N GLN A 2 -2.63 2.16 11.25
CA GLN A 2 -1.44 3.00 11.45
C GLN A 2 -1.57 4.14 10.42
N GLU A 3 -1.70 5.38 10.88
CA GLU A 3 -1.79 6.53 9.96
C GLU A 3 -0.53 6.57 9.10
N ASN A 4 -0.73 6.77 7.79
CA ASN A 4 0.37 6.82 6.83
C ASN A 4 1.30 7.99 7.21
N TRP A 5 2.58 7.72 7.44
CA TRP A 5 3.57 8.72 7.85
C TRP A 5 3.62 9.92 6.92
N GLN A 6 3.27 9.76 5.63
CA GLN A 6 3.20 10.84 4.64
C GLN A 6 2.10 11.85 4.98
N VAL A 7 0.95 11.35 5.43
CA VAL A 7 -0.19 12.16 5.87
C VAL A 7 0.19 12.90 7.15
N LEU A 8 0.80 12.20 8.10
CA LEU A 8 1.30 12.78 9.35
C LEU A 8 2.34 13.87 9.11
N LEU A 9 3.31 13.64 8.21
CA LEU A 9 4.34 14.61 7.87
C LEU A 9 3.74 15.91 7.33
N LYS A 10 2.83 15.80 6.35
CA LYS A 10 2.16 16.97 5.77
C LYS A 10 1.34 17.72 6.81
N GLN A 11 0.62 17.00 7.68
CA GLN A 11 -0.14 17.61 8.79
C GLN A 11 0.77 18.32 9.80
N ASN A 12 1.89 17.71 10.21
CA ASN A 12 2.85 18.32 11.13
C ASN A 12 3.44 19.60 10.57
N ILE A 13 3.90 19.59 9.31
CA ILE A 13 4.45 20.79 8.66
C ILE A 13 3.36 21.86 8.55
N LYS A 14 2.15 21.48 8.14
CA LYS A 14 1.01 22.41 8.05
C LYS A 14 0.73 23.06 9.41
N ASN A 15 0.60 22.28 10.48
CA ASN A 15 0.32 22.79 11.82
C ASN A 15 1.43 23.72 12.36
N GLN A 16 2.68 23.48 11.97
CA GLN A 16 3.82 24.26 12.44
C GLN A 16 4.05 25.54 11.63
N TYR A 17 3.80 25.54 10.32
CA TYR A 17 4.20 26.64 9.42
C TYR A 17 3.04 27.35 8.71
N VAL A 18 1.83 26.79 8.71
CA VAL A 18 0.66 27.37 8.04
C VAL A 18 -0.34 27.86 9.08
N GLN A 19 -0.49 29.18 9.18
CA GLN A 19 -1.36 29.89 10.13
C GLN A 19 -2.49 30.67 9.44
N ASN A 20 -2.27 31.16 8.22
CA ASN A 20 -3.24 31.97 7.48
C ASN A 20 -3.57 31.36 6.11
N SER A 21 -4.51 31.97 5.37
CA SER A 21 -4.98 31.46 4.08
C SER A 21 -4.01 31.68 2.91
N GLN A 22 -2.99 32.54 3.07
CA GLN A 22 -1.96 32.78 2.05
C GLN A 22 -0.78 31.81 2.18
N GLU A 23 -0.64 31.18 3.34
CA GLU A 23 0.36 30.15 3.61
C GLU A 23 -0.17 28.76 3.25
N TRP A 24 0.72 27.92 2.75
CA TRP A 24 0.37 26.57 2.35
C TRP A 24 1.61 25.69 2.23
N VAL A 25 1.35 24.38 2.24
CA VAL A 25 2.38 23.36 2.07
C VAL A 25 1.93 22.32 1.06
N ASP A 26 2.83 21.99 0.14
CA ASP A 26 2.73 20.83 -0.73
C ASP A 26 3.91 19.89 -0.48
N VAL A 27 3.59 18.61 -0.32
CA VAL A 27 4.55 17.53 -0.09
C VAL A 27 4.36 16.51 -1.19
N ASN A 28 5.41 16.23 -1.95
CA ASN A 28 5.36 15.33 -3.09
C ASN A 28 6.57 14.37 -3.10
N ILE A 29 6.32 13.07 -3.18
CA ILE A 29 7.30 12.01 -3.37
C ILE A 29 7.41 11.74 -4.87
N SER A 30 8.61 11.91 -5.43
CA SER A 30 8.89 11.60 -6.83
C SER A 30 8.85 10.09 -7.11
N THR A 31 8.81 9.73 -8.39
CA THR A 31 8.96 8.32 -8.83
C THR A 31 10.30 7.71 -8.45
N SER A 32 11.32 8.54 -8.19
CA SER A 32 12.64 8.12 -7.67
C SER A 32 12.72 8.07 -6.14
N GLY A 33 11.62 8.33 -5.44
CA GLY A 33 11.56 8.28 -3.97
C GLY A 33 12.12 9.52 -3.26
N LEU A 34 12.35 10.62 -3.97
CA LEU A 34 12.82 11.88 -3.37
C LEU A 34 11.64 12.70 -2.82
N LEU A 35 11.86 13.34 -1.67
CA LEU A 35 10.87 14.22 -1.05
C LEU A 35 11.01 15.66 -1.58
N ASN A 36 10.05 16.08 -2.39
CA ASN A 36 9.90 17.46 -2.81
C ASN A 36 8.94 18.19 -1.87
N LEU A 37 9.35 19.34 -1.37
CA LEU A 37 8.58 20.17 -0.46
C LEU A 37 8.50 21.59 -1.01
N THR A 38 7.28 22.08 -1.20
CA THR A 38 7.01 23.50 -1.40
C THR A 38 6.29 24.03 -0.18
N LEU A 39 6.89 25.01 0.50
CA LEU A 39 6.36 25.60 1.72
C LEU A 39 6.36 27.12 1.60
N VAL A 40 5.16 27.70 1.68
CA VAL A 40 4.95 29.14 1.70
C VAL A 40 4.52 29.54 3.11
N SER A 41 5.36 30.31 3.81
CA SER A 41 5.14 30.69 5.21
C SER A 41 5.82 32.02 5.56
N ASP A 42 5.12 32.88 6.31
CA ASP A 42 5.66 34.12 6.89
C ASP A 42 6.75 33.84 7.94
N ARG A 43 6.85 32.61 8.45
CA ARG A 43 7.96 32.22 9.34
C ARG A 43 9.34 32.32 8.68
N PHE A 44 9.38 32.42 7.35
CA PHE A 44 10.61 32.63 6.59
C PHE A 44 10.98 34.10 6.40
N PHE A 45 10.13 35.03 6.85
CA PHE A 45 10.39 36.45 6.78
C PHE A 45 11.69 36.80 7.54
N GLY A 46 12.59 37.52 6.87
CA GLY A 46 13.90 37.90 7.42
C GLY A 46 14.95 36.78 7.47
N LEU A 47 14.62 35.54 7.10
CA LEU A 47 15.59 34.43 7.04
C LEU A 47 16.21 34.30 5.65
N SER A 48 17.53 34.06 5.60
CA SER A 48 18.22 33.75 4.35
C SER A 48 17.93 32.32 3.88
N ILE A 49 18.02 32.08 2.56
CA ILE A 49 17.77 30.76 1.96
C ILE A 49 18.55 29.62 2.64
N PRO A 50 19.85 29.76 2.98
CA PRO A 50 20.58 28.72 3.71
C PRO A 50 19.96 28.39 5.07
N HIS A 51 19.55 29.40 5.85
CA HIS A 51 18.91 29.19 7.15
C HIS A 51 17.55 28.51 7.01
N ARG A 52 16.74 28.91 6.03
CA ARG A 52 15.45 28.24 5.73
C ARG A 52 15.68 26.76 5.40
N LYS A 53 16.65 26.46 4.53
CA LYS A 53 17.00 25.08 4.15
C LYS A 53 17.52 24.26 5.33
N GLU A 54 18.35 24.85 6.19
CA GLU A 54 18.85 24.20 7.40
C GLU A 54 17.72 23.84 8.36
N GLN A 55 16.84 24.80 8.67
CA GLN A 55 15.68 24.59 9.55
C GLN A 55 14.81 23.42 9.05
N ILE A 56 14.47 23.43 7.77
CA ILE A 56 13.63 22.39 7.16
C ILE A 56 14.38 21.06 7.05
N SER A 57 15.66 21.05 6.70
CA SER A 57 16.46 19.83 6.64
C SER A 57 16.55 19.15 8.02
N ASN A 58 16.72 19.92 9.09
CA ASN A 58 16.74 19.39 10.45
C ASN A 58 15.37 18.83 10.87
N LEU A 59 14.27 19.48 10.49
CA LEU A 59 12.91 18.97 10.69
C LEU A 59 12.68 17.66 9.95
N LEU A 60 13.10 17.57 8.68
CA LEU A 60 12.93 16.37 7.86
C LEU A 60 13.78 15.20 8.39
N LYS A 61 15.02 15.46 8.81
CA LYS A 61 15.88 14.44 9.42
C LYS A 61 15.30 13.87 10.71
N SER A 62 14.62 14.69 11.51
CA SER A 62 14.03 14.23 12.77
C SER A 62 12.74 13.43 12.55
N GLN A 63 11.91 13.80 11.57
CA GLN A 63 10.62 13.12 11.32
C GLN A 63 10.73 11.94 10.36
N VAL A 64 11.55 12.05 9.31
CA VAL A 64 11.65 11.09 8.20
C VAL A 64 13.12 10.85 7.78
N PRO A 65 13.95 10.24 8.65
CA PRO A 65 15.40 10.10 8.41
C PRO A 65 15.76 9.21 7.21
N HIS A 66 14.83 8.39 6.74
CA HIS A 66 15.04 7.43 5.65
C HIS A 66 14.87 8.05 4.26
N LEU A 67 14.39 9.29 4.15
CA LEU A 67 14.14 9.94 2.87
C LEU A 67 15.19 10.98 2.54
N SER A 68 15.64 10.93 1.30
CA SER A 68 16.50 11.96 0.73
C SER A 68 15.65 13.16 0.29
N PRO A 69 15.99 14.39 0.73
CA PRO A 69 15.32 15.58 0.25
C PRO A 69 15.64 15.78 -1.25
N GLY A 70 14.59 16.01 -2.04
CA GLY A 70 14.67 16.48 -3.41
C GLY A 70 14.69 18.01 -3.44
N PHE A 71 13.72 18.61 -4.13
CA PHE A 71 13.57 20.05 -4.20
C PHE A 71 12.93 20.61 -2.92
N LEU A 72 13.61 21.59 -2.30
CA LEU A 72 13.09 22.37 -1.18
C LEU A 72 12.84 23.81 -1.63
N SER A 73 11.58 24.12 -1.87
CA SER A 73 11.09 25.40 -2.38
C SER A 73 10.43 26.17 -1.23
N LEU A 74 11.16 27.11 -0.64
CA LEU A 74 10.82 27.76 0.64
C LEU A 74 10.65 29.27 0.47
N TYR A 75 9.41 29.76 0.54
CA TYR A 75 9.07 31.13 0.20
C TYR A 75 8.24 31.82 1.29
N THR A 76 8.35 33.14 1.39
CA THR A 76 7.31 33.95 2.04
C THR A 76 6.11 34.12 1.10
N PRO A 77 4.91 34.45 1.61
CA PRO A 77 3.74 34.73 0.76
C PRO A 77 4.01 35.79 -0.32
N LYS A 78 4.75 36.86 0.03
CA LYS A 78 5.13 37.92 -0.93
C LYS A 78 6.08 37.41 -2.02
N GLU A 79 7.05 36.57 -1.66
CA GLU A 79 7.96 35.95 -2.63
C GLU A 79 7.18 35.01 -3.56
N ALA A 80 6.29 34.18 -3.01
CA ALA A 80 5.46 33.28 -3.79
C ALA A 80 4.56 34.04 -4.78
N GLU A 81 3.92 35.13 -4.34
CA GLU A 81 3.11 36.01 -5.19
C GLU A 81 3.96 36.61 -6.33
N SER A 82 5.14 37.13 -6.02
CA SER A 82 6.04 37.71 -7.04
C SER A 82 6.51 36.71 -8.10
N LEU A 83 6.56 35.43 -7.74
CA LEU A 83 6.96 34.33 -8.61
C LEU A 83 5.77 33.60 -9.24
N ASN A 84 4.54 34.08 -9.02
CA ASN A 84 3.28 33.43 -9.44
C ASN A 84 3.16 31.97 -8.96
N ILE A 85 3.71 31.67 -7.77
CA ILE A 85 3.63 30.34 -7.17
C ILE A 85 2.32 30.24 -6.39
N SER A 86 1.44 29.34 -6.84
CA SER A 86 0.12 29.10 -6.24
C SER A 86 0.04 27.72 -5.61
N PRO A 87 -0.85 27.50 -4.62
CA PRO A 87 -1.08 26.17 -4.07
C PRO A 87 -1.56 25.20 -5.16
N PRO A 88 -1.24 23.89 -5.04
CA PRO A 88 -1.68 22.90 -6.01
C PRO A 88 -3.21 22.87 -6.08
N GLN A 89 -3.76 22.94 -7.30
CA GLN A 89 -5.19 22.82 -7.52
C GLN A 89 -5.63 21.38 -7.25
N ILE A 90 -6.59 21.21 -6.33
CA ILE A 90 -7.24 19.92 -6.08
C ILE A 90 -8.24 19.73 -7.23
N SER A 91 -7.79 19.18 -8.35
CA SER A 91 -8.71 18.77 -9.41
C SER A 91 -9.51 17.57 -8.93
N GLU A 92 -10.80 17.75 -8.65
CA GLU A 92 -11.74 16.66 -8.35
C GLU A 92 -11.85 15.65 -9.50
N THR A 93 -11.45 16.08 -10.70
CA THR A 93 -11.49 15.31 -11.95
C THR A 93 -10.09 15.09 -12.50
N PHE A 94 -9.21 14.39 -11.78
CA PHE A 94 -8.10 13.73 -12.48
C PHE A 94 -8.71 12.57 -13.28
N SER A 95 -8.86 12.74 -14.58
CA SER A 95 -8.92 11.59 -15.48
C SER A 95 -7.59 10.86 -15.33
N LEU A 96 -7.58 9.76 -14.57
CA LEU A 96 -6.39 8.91 -14.45
C LEU A 96 -6.19 8.25 -15.82
N VAL A 97 -5.31 8.84 -16.65
CA VAL A 97 -5.10 8.38 -18.03
C VAL A 97 -3.97 7.35 -18.09
N THR A 98 -2.99 7.43 -17.19
CA THR A 98 -1.77 6.61 -17.28
C THR A 98 -1.41 5.88 -15.98
N TRP A 99 -0.60 4.83 -16.11
CA TRP A 99 0.02 4.14 -14.98
C TRP A 99 0.93 5.05 -14.15
N GLN A 100 1.55 6.05 -14.78
CA GLN A 100 2.37 7.03 -14.09
C GLN A 100 1.51 7.88 -13.15
N ASP A 101 0.32 8.29 -13.58
CA ASP A 101 -0.61 9.04 -12.74
C ASP A 101 -1.00 8.23 -11.51
N LEU A 102 -1.33 6.95 -11.68
CA LEU A 102 -1.65 6.04 -10.59
C LEU A 102 -0.46 5.85 -9.62
N ALA A 103 0.76 5.71 -10.14
CA ALA A 103 1.95 5.55 -9.32
C ALA A 103 2.23 6.82 -8.49
N ILE A 104 2.12 8.00 -9.09
CA ILE A 104 2.26 9.28 -8.41
C ILE A 104 1.17 9.42 -7.34
N GLN A 105 -0.07 9.08 -7.66
CA GLN A 105 -1.19 9.12 -6.72
C GLN A 105 -0.95 8.19 -5.53
N ALA A 106 -0.48 6.96 -5.77
CA ALA A 106 -0.19 5.97 -4.74
C ALA A 106 1.00 6.36 -3.85
N ALA A 107 2.01 7.03 -4.42
CA ALA A 107 3.15 7.57 -3.67
C ALA A 107 2.79 8.81 -2.84
N ASN A 108 1.70 9.51 -3.18
CA ASN A 108 1.29 10.77 -2.57
C ASN A 108 -0.15 10.75 -1.98
N PRO A 109 -0.49 9.82 -1.09
CA PRO A 109 -1.82 9.73 -0.50
C PRO A 109 -2.18 10.97 0.35
N GLN A 110 -1.21 11.71 0.88
CA GLN A 110 -1.40 12.99 1.57
C GLN A 110 -1.94 14.12 0.67
N ASN A 111 -1.88 13.93 -0.65
CA ASN A 111 -2.43 14.85 -1.64
C ASN A 111 -3.78 14.38 -2.18
N GLN A 112 -4.26 13.20 -1.80
CA GLN A 112 -5.57 12.71 -2.21
C GLN A 112 -6.67 13.32 -1.34
N PRO A 113 -7.81 13.73 -1.92
CA PRO A 113 -8.99 14.04 -1.12
C PRO A 113 -9.40 12.78 -0.33
N GLN A 114 -9.77 12.96 0.94
CA GLN A 114 -10.32 11.88 1.77
C GLN A 114 -11.71 11.52 1.25
N LEU A 115 -11.76 10.71 0.19
CA LEU A 115 -13.02 10.13 -0.27
C LEU A 115 -13.46 9.09 0.77
N PRO A 116 -14.75 9.05 1.15
CA PRO A 116 -15.26 8.01 2.00
C PRO A 116 -14.98 6.66 1.32
N GLN A 117 -14.16 5.83 1.95
CA GLN A 117 -13.85 4.49 1.47
C GLN A 117 -15.12 3.66 1.58
N LYS A 118 -15.91 3.64 0.51
CA LYS A 118 -17.05 2.74 0.41
C LYS A 118 -16.51 1.33 0.20
N GLU A 119 -16.68 0.46 1.18
CA GLU A 119 -16.48 -0.97 0.98
C GLU A 119 -17.32 -1.38 -0.23
N PRO A 120 -16.70 -1.98 -1.27
CA PRO A 120 -17.44 -2.35 -2.45
C PRO A 120 -18.48 -3.40 -2.06
N SER A 121 -19.72 -3.24 -2.51
CA SER A 121 -20.80 -4.18 -2.22
C SER A 121 -20.60 -5.55 -2.88
N ILE A 122 -19.64 -5.65 -3.80
CA ILE A 122 -19.29 -6.84 -4.57
C ILE A 122 -17.75 -6.96 -4.58
N PRO A 123 -17.17 -8.17 -4.44
CA PRO A 123 -15.74 -8.38 -4.61
C PRO A 123 -15.23 -7.82 -5.94
N ARG A 124 -14.09 -7.13 -5.91
CA ARG A 124 -13.43 -6.65 -7.13
C ARG A 124 -12.58 -7.78 -7.72
N THR A 125 -12.83 -8.13 -8.98
CA THR A 125 -12.04 -9.13 -9.71
C THR A 125 -10.96 -8.45 -10.56
N VAL A 126 -9.71 -8.88 -10.41
CA VAL A 126 -8.56 -8.39 -11.18
C VAL A 126 -7.86 -9.58 -11.80
N THR A 127 -7.57 -9.52 -13.10
CA THR A 127 -6.93 -10.61 -13.85
C THR A 127 -5.50 -10.24 -14.23
N PHE A 128 -4.55 -11.14 -13.95
CA PHE A 128 -3.14 -10.99 -14.29
C PHE A 128 -2.81 -11.85 -15.51
N TYR A 129 -2.97 -11.27 -16.70
CA TYR A 129 -2.81 -11.99 -17.98
C TYR A 129 -1.61 -11.46 -18.79
N SER A 130 -0.96 -12.35 -19.52
CA SER A 130 -0.01 -12.01 -20.59
C SER A 130 0.05 -13.15 -21.59
N PHE A 131 0.28 -12.79 -22.85
CA PHE A 131 0.46 -13.74 -23.96
C PHE A 131 1.77 -14.54 -23.85
N LYS A 132 2.83 -13.95 -23.27
CA LYS A 132 4.15 -14.58 -23.18
C LYS A 132 4.38 -15.26 -21.83
N GLY A 133 4.94 -16.47 -21.84
CA GLY A 133 5.42 -17.16 -20.64
C GLY A 133 6.61 -16.43 -19.98
N GLY A 134 6.74 -16.55 -18.66
CA GLY A 134 7.91 -16.05 -17.93
C GLY A 134 7.98 -14.54 -17.70
N VAL A 135 6.91 -13.78 -17.96
CA VAL A 135 6.89 -12.32 -17.73
C VAL A 135 6.56 -11.91 -16.28
N GLY A 136 6.39 -12.87 -15.37
CA GLY A 136 6.14 -12.61 -13.96
C GLY A 136 4.67 -12.41 -13.57
N ARG A 137 3.70 -12.97 -14.32
CA ARG A 137 2.25 -12.88 -14.00
C ARG A 137 1.94 -13.37 -12.58
N THR A 138 2.37 -14.59 -12.24
CA THR A 138 2.18 -15.20 -10.93
C THR A 138 2.88 -14.38 -9.84
N THR A 139 4.10 -13.91 -10.11
CA THR A 139 4.84 -13.03 -9.19
C THR A 139 4.09 -11.73 -8.92
N ALA A 140 3.49 -11.11 -9.93
CA ALA A 140 2.69 -9.90 -9.77
C ALA A 140 1.42 -10.18 -8.95
N LEU A 141 0.69 -11.26 -9.25
CA LEU A 141 -0.48 -11.70 -8.48
C LEU A 141 -0.13 -11.91 -6.99
N THR A 142 0.94 -12.66 -6.71
CA THR A 142 1.43 -12.97 -5.36
C THR A 142 1.72 -11.68 -4.57
N HIS A 143 2.51 -10.75 -5.15
CA HIS A 143 2.85 -9.51 -4.46
C HIS A 143 1.64 -8.59 -4.26
N VAL A 144 0.79 -8.42 -5.28
CA VAL A 144 -0.41 -7.58 -5.15
C VAL A 144 -1.37 -8.14 -4.10
N ALA A 145 -1.59 -9.46 -4.10
CA ALA A 145 -2.42 -10.13 -3.11
C ALA A 145 -1.87 -9.94 -1.69
N SER A 146 -0.55 -10.09 -1.50
CA SER A 146 0.12 -9.86 -0.22
C SER A 146 -0.03 -8.42 0.27
N ILE A 147 0.23 -7.42 -0.58
CA ILE A 147 0.07 -6.00 -0.24
C ILE A 147 -1.37 -5.67 0.15
N LEU A 148 -2.35 -6.18 -0.59
CA LEU A 148 -3.76 -5.96 -0.28
C LEU A 148 -4.16 -6.60 1.05
N ALA A 149 -3.69 -7.82 1.32
CA ALA A 149 -3.91 -8.50 2.59
C ALA A 149 -3.27 -7.74 3.76
N MET A 150 -2.04 -7.26 3.62
CA MET A 150 -1.35 -6.42 4.61
C MET A 150 -2.09 -5.10 4.89
N ARG A 151 -2.80 -4.55 3.90
CA ARG A 151 -3.68 -3.38 4.06
C ARG A 151 -5.03 -3.73 4.70
N GLY A 152 -5.19 -4.94 5.22
CA GLY A 152 -6.41 -5.40 5.89
C GLY A 152 -7.56 -5.76 4.94
N ARG A 153 -7.30 -5.89 3.63
CA ARG A 153 -8.34 -6.32 2.68
C ARG A 153 -8.50 -7.84 2.73
N LYS A 154 -9.73 -8.31 2.54
CA LYS A 154 -10.02 -9.74 2.30
C LYS A 154 -9.69 -10.05 0.84
N VAL A 155 -8.74 -10.95 0.62
CA VAL A 155 -8.20 -11.26 -0.72
C VAL A 155 -8.29 -12.76 -0.97
N VAL A 156 -8.74 -13.13 -2.16
CA VAL A 156 -8.68 -14.49 -2.69
C VAL A 156 -7.81 -14.43 -3.95
N ALA A 157 -6.75 -15.24 -3.99
CA ALA A 157 -5.91 -15.40 -5.16
C ALA A 157 -6.22 -16.77 -5.81
N VAL A 158 -6.50 -16.75 -7.11
CA VAL A 158 -6.85 -17.95 -7.87
C VAL A 158 -5.80 -18.16 -8.95
N ASP A 159 -5.16 -19.32 -8.97
CA ASP A 159 -4.26 -19.71 -10.05
C ASP A 159 -5.07 -20.44 -11.12
N LEU A 160 -5.18 -19.84 -12.30
CA LEU A 160 -5.87 -20.42 -13.46
C LEU A 160 -4.88 -20.93 -14.52
N ASP A 161 -3.58 -20.95 -14.22
CA ASP A 161 -2.57 -21.58 -15.08
C ASP A 161 -2.60 -23.10 -14.85
N LEU A 162 -3.44 -23.79 -15.62
CA LEU A 162 -3.67 -25.24 -15.46
C LEU A 162 -2.47 -26.09 -15.89
N GLU A 163 -1.61 -25.55 -16.77
CA GLU A 163 -0.45 -26.29 -17.27
C GLU A 163 0.69 -26.29 -16.26
N ALA A 164 0.91 -25.16 -15.57
CA ALA A 164 1.99 -25.01 -14.60
C ALA A 164 1.61 -24.06 -13.46
N PRO A 165 0.74 -24.49 -12.52
CA PRO A 165 0.32 -23.65 -11.40
C PRO A 165 1.53 -23.31 -10.52
N GLY A 166 1.72 -22.02 -10.25
CA GLY A 166 2.88 -21.48 -9.55
C GLY A 166 2.57 -20.91 -8.17
N LEU A 167 1.29 -20.69 -7.86
CA LEU A 167 0.89 -19.95 -6.66
C LEU A 167 1.26 -20.67 -5.35
N SER A 168 1.06 -21.99 -5.26
CA SER A 168 1.43 -22.79 -4.09
C SER A 168 2.93 -22.75 -3.79
N THR A 169 3.75 -22.70 -4.84
CA THR A 169 5.22 -22.63 -4.76
C THR A 169 5.69 -21.23 -4.38
N ALA A 170 5.12 -20.20 -5.02
CA ALA A 170 5.41 -18.80 -4.72
C ALA A 170 5.14 -18.46 -3.24
N PHE A 171 4.16 -19.15 -2.66
CA PHE A 171 3.72 -19.00 -1.28
C PHE A 171 4.37 -19.99 -0.29
N ASN A 172 5.26 -20.86 -0.78
CA ASN A 172 5.98 -21.86 0.01
C ASN A 172 5.08 -22.60 1.03
N LEU A 173 3.90 -23.01 0.58
CA LEU A 173 2.93 -23.66 1.45
C LEU A 173 3.48 -25.01 1.90
N LYS A 174 3.52 -25.22 3.23
CA LYS A 174 4.00 -26.48 3.83
C LYS A 174 3.11 -27.66 3.45
N GLU A 175 1.81 -27.43 3.36
CA GLU A 175 0.82 -28.40 2.93
C GLU A 175 0.25 -27.95 1.59
N LYS A 176 0.34 -28.83 0.58
CA LYS A 176 -0.29 -28.59 -0.71
C LYS A 176 -1.77 -28.94 -0.62
N PRO A 177 -2.66 -28.15 -1.24
CA PRO A 177 -4.08 -28.47 -1.26
C PRO A 177 -4.28 -29.84 -1.91
N LYS A 178 -5.18 -30.64 -1.33
CA LYS A 178 -5.51 -32.00 -1.79
C LYS A 178 -6.24 -31.98 -3.14
N TYR A 179 -7.01 -30.93 -3.39
CA TYR A 179 -7.80 -30.73 -4.59
C TYR A 179 -7.44 -29.38 -5.23
N GLY A 180 -7.50 -29.31 -6.56
CA GLY A 180 -7.32 -28.08 -7.32
C GLY A 180 -8.63 -27.56 -7.91
N ILE A 181 -8.53 -26.44 -8.62
CA ILE A 181 -9.69 -25.83 -9.29
C ILE A 181 -10.29 -26.72 -10.37
N VAL A 182 -9.48 -27.57 -11.01
CA VAL A 182 -9.93 -28.56 -12.00
C VAL A 182 -10.77 -29.64 -11.34
N ASP A 183 -10.31 -30.20 -10.20
CA ASP A 183 -11.04 -31.22 -9.46
C ASP A 183 -12.40 -30.69 -8.99
N TYR A 184 -12.42 -29.45 -8.48
CA TYR A 184 -13.64 -28.75 -8.11
C TYR A 184 -14.59 -28.63 -9.31
N PHE A 185 -14.15 -28.09 -10.45
CA PHE A 185 -15.02 -27.94 -11.62
C PHE A 185 -15.48 -29.27 -12.20
N TYR A 186 -14.61 -30.28 -12.18
CA TYR A 186 -14.94 -31.62 -12.65
C TYR A 186 -16.07 -32.21 -11.80
N GLU A 187 -15.94 -32.18 -10.47
CA GLU A 187 -17.01 -32.64 -9.59
C GLU A 187 -18.31 -31.87 -9.85
N ARG A 188 -18.28 -30.54 -9.90
CA ARG A 188 -19.49 -29.72 -10.13
C ARG A 188 -20.16 -29.96 -11.48
N SER A 189 -19.39 -30.30 -12.51
CA SER A 189 -19.93 -30.51 -13.86
C SER A 189 -20.54 -31.89 -14.05
N TYR A 190 -20.10 -32.89 -13.29
CA TYR A 190 -20.47 -34.30 -13.47
C TYR A 190 -21.19 -34.91 -12.26
N LEU A 191 -21.47 -34.13 -11.21
CA LEU A 191 -22.24 -34.60 -10.05
C LEU A 191 -23.70 -34.87 -10.45
N PRO A 192 -24.25 -36.07 -10.18
CA PRO A 192 -25.66 -36.35 -10.37
C PRO A 192 -26.56 -35.46 -9.52
N GLU A 193 -27.77 -35.15 -10.02
CA GLU A 193 -28.77 -34.39 -9.25
C GLU A 193 -29.10 -35.09 -7.93
N GLY A 194 -29.16 -34.31 -6.84
CA GLY A 194 -29.50 -34.80 -5.50
C GLY A 194 -28.33 -35.34 -4.68
N ILE A 195 -27.10 -35.32 -5.21
CA ILE A 195 -25.89 -35.63 -4.45
C ILE A 195 -25.23 -34.32 -3.99
N GLU A 196 -24.80 -34.28 -2.73
CA GLU A 196 -24.04 -33.14 -2.22
C GLU A 196 -22.56 -33.24 -2.65
N PRO A 197 -21.97 -32.14 -3.13
CA PRO A 197 -20.58 -32.11 -3.59
C PRO A 197 -19.61 -32.26 -2.41
N SER A 198 -18.56 -33.05 -2.62
CA SER A 198 -17.56 -33.37 -1.60
C SER A 198 -16.35 -32.43 -1.61
N ILE A 199 -16.09 -31.74 -2.73
CA ILE A 199 -15.02 -30.75 -2.87
C ILE A 199 -15.63 -29.36 -2.71
N LEU A 200 -15.28 -28.70 -1.62
CA LEU A 200 -15.64 -27.31 -1.39
C LEU A 200 -14.66 -26.40 -2.13
N ILE A 201 -15.13 -25.19 -2.49
CA ILE A 201 -14.25 -24.20 -3.13
C ILE A 201 -13.07 -23.81 -2.23
N THR A 202 -13.22 -23.92 -0.90
CA THR A 202 -12.16 -23.73 0.09
C THR A 202 -11.12 -24.85 0.08
N ASP A 203 -11.45 -26.03 -0.43
CA ASP A 203 -10.50 -27.14 -0.58
C ASP A 203 -9.66 -26.99 -1.85
N ALA A 204 -10.19 -26.25 -2.83
CA ALA A 204 -9.56 -25.95 -4.11
C ALA A 204 -8.85 -24.58 -4.16
N LEU A 205 -9.20 -23.67 -3.26
CA LEU A 205 -8.62 -22.32 -3.16
C LEU A 205 -7.78 -22.18 -1.88
N ILE A 206 -6.58 -21.65 -2.05
CA ILE A 206 -5.75 -21.24 -0.92
C ILE A 206 -6.29 -19.90 -0.40
N ALA A 207 -7.14 -19.96 0.62
CA ALA A 207 -7.55 -18.80 1.40
C ALA A 207 -6.67 -18.71 2.64
N MET A 208 -5.70 -17.78 2.64
CA MET A 208 -4.87 -17.54 3.83
C MET A 208 -5.25 -16.21 4.50
N PRO A 209 -5.57 -16.21 5.80
CA PRO A 209 -5.76 -14.98 6.56
C PRO A 209 -4.55 -14.06 6.41
N ALA A 210 -4.78 -12.75 6.33
CA ALA A 210 -3.72 -11.75 6.14
C ALA A 210 -2.57 -11.87 7.16
N GLY A 211 -2.86 -12.28 8.40
CA GLY A 211 -1.82 -12.52 9.40
C GLY A 211 -0.98 -13.78 9.12
N LEU A 212 -1.53 -14.82 8.51
CA LEU A 212 -0.70 -15.94 8.08
C LEU A 212 0.25 -15.53 6.94
N TRP A 213 -0.19 -14.59 6.08
CA TRP A 213 0.63 -14.02 5.02
C TRP A 213 1.83 -13.23 5.55
N ILE A 214 1.59 -12.35 6.52
CA ILE A 214 2.64 -11.56 7.17
C ILE A 214 3.64 -12.49 7.87
N ALA A 215 3.17 -13.53 8.56
CA ALA A 215 4.04 -14.49 9.22
C ALA A 215 4.89 -15.31 8.22
N ALA A 216 4.29 -15.79 7.14
CA ALA A 216 4.98 -16.63 6.14
C ALA A 216 6.01 -15.84 5.32
N THR A 217 5.74 -14.56 5.05
CA THR A 217 6.62 -13.72 4.23
C THR A 217 7.65 -12.93 5.03
N ALA A 218 7.51 -12.80 6.35
CA ALA A 218 8.43 -12.03 7.20
C ALA A 218 9.93 -12.32 6.95
N PRO A 219 10.40 -13.58 6.76
CA PRO A 219 11.82 -13.84 6.49
C PRO A 219 12.34 -13.26 5.17
N LEU A 220 11.49 -13.13 4.16
CA LEU A 220 11.81 -12.50 2.88
C LEU A 220 11.58 -10.98 2.93
N LEU A 221 10.56 -10.56 3.65
CA LEU A 221 10.04 -9.20 3.62
C LEU A 221 10.84 -8.26 4.54
N VAL A 222 11.26 -8.73 5.71
CA VAL A 222 12.05 -7.94 6.67
C VAL A 222 13.39 -7.45 6.07
N PRO A 223 14.25 -8.30 5.48
CA PRO A 223 15.49 -7.82 4.90
C PRO A 223 15.27 -6.91 3.68
N VAL A 224 14.23 -7.16 2.89
CA VAL A 224 13.90 -6.35 1.69
C VAL A 224 13.30 -4.99 2.05
N ALA A 225 12.39 -4.94 3.03
CA ALA A 225 11.63 -3.74 3.35
C ALA A 225 12.25 -2.91 4.49
N LEU A 226 12.92 -3.56 5.45
CA LEU A 226 13.48 -2.91 6.63
C LEU A 226 15.01 -2.93 6.64
N GLY A 227 15.63 -3.85 5.90
CA GLY A 227 17.07 -4.05 5.84
C GLY A 227 17.55 -5.22 6.71
N GLU A 228 18.71 -5.78 6.36
CA GLU A 228 19.34 -6.94 7.03
C GLU A 228 19.47 -6.77 8.56
N GLN A 229 19.70 -5.54 9.05
CA GLN A 229 19.81 -5.29 10.49
C GLN A 229 18.52 -5.61 11.29
N TRP A 230 17.38 -5.79 10.62
CA TRP A 230 16.09 -6.08 11.25
C TRP A 230 15.72 -7.55 11.27
N LEU A 231 16.56 -8.46 10.75
CA LEU A 231 16.34 -9.92 10.82
C LEU A 231 15.92 -10.43 12.22
N PRO A 232 16.47 -9.94 13.35
CA PRO A 232 16.06 -10.37 14.68
C PRO A 232 14.59 -10.08 15.03
N THR A 233 13.92 -9.20 14.27
CA THR A 233 12.50 -8.84 14.49
C THR A 233 11.51 -9.76 13.80
N ILE A 234 11.96 -10.69 12.94
CA ILE A 234 11.09 -11.66 12.25
C ILE A 234 10.14 -12.39 13.23
N PRO A 235 10.58 -12.88 14.41
CA PRO A 235 9.68 -13.52 15.37
C PRO A 235 8.57 -12.58 15.88
N LEU A 236 8.88 -11.30 16.04
CA LEU A 236 7.90 -10.30 16.47
C LEU A 236 6.83 -10.06 15.39
N PHE A 237 7.22 -10.01 14.11
CA PHE A 237 6.28 -9.92 12.99
C PHE A 237 5.34 -11.12 12.94
N VAL A 238 5.88 -12.33 13.16
CA VAL A 238 5.07 -13.56 13.23
C VAL A 238 4.07 -13.49 14.38
N VAL A 239 4.50 -13.08 15.59
CA VAL A 239 3.61 -12.94 16.76
C VAL A 239 2.51 -11.89 16.52
N LEU A 240 2.86 -10.72 16.00
CA LEU A 240 1.90 -9.66 15.67
C LEU A 240 0.88 -10.13 14.62
N ALA A 241 1.33 -10.92 13.66
CA ALA A 241 0.48 -11.43 12.61
C ALA A 241 -0.51 -12.48 13.14
N PHE A 242 -0.08 -13.40 14.01
CA PHE A 242 -0.97 -14.33 14.71
C PHE A 242 -1.96 -13.61 15.63
N ASN A 243 -1.53 -12.57 16.35
CA ASN A 243 -2.43 -11.74 17.15
C ASN A 243 -3.48 -11.03 16.27
N GLY A 244 -3.09 -10.59 15.08
CA GLY A 244 -4.00 -10.05 14.07
C GLY A 244 -5.05 -11.06 13.60
N VAL A 245 -4.66 -12.33 13.39
CA VAL A 245 -5.60 -13.41 13.06
C VAL A 245 -6.58 -13.66 14.20
N LEU A 246 -6.09 -13.72 15.46
CA LEU A 246 -6.94 -13.94 16.63
C LEU A 246 -7.95 -12.80 16.83
N ASN A 247 -7.52 -11.55 16.69
CA ASN A 247 -8.43 -10.40 16.74
C ASN A 247 -9.46 -10.43 15.60
N ALA A 248 -9.07 -10.81 14.38
CA ALA A 248 -9.99 -10.94 13.25
C ALA A 248 -11.00 -12.08 13.41
N MET A 249 -10.62 -13.17 14.12
CA MET A 249 -11.54 -14.24 14.48
C MET A 249 -12.51 -13.80 15.57
N GLN A 250 -12.06 -13.04 16.57
CA GLN A 250 -12.91 -12.52 17.65
C GLN A 250 -13.93 -11.51 17.16
N THR A 251 -13.58 -10.65 16.20
CA THR A 251 -14.52 -9.67 15.63
C THR A 251 -15.60 -10.31 14.74
N ASN A 252 -15.39 -11.54 14.24
CA ASN A 252 -16.37 -12.29 13.45
C ASN A 252 -17.37 -13.12 14.29
N ILE A 253 -17.17 -13.25 15.61
CA ILE A 253 -18.11 -13.96 16.51
C ILE A 253 -19.25 -13.02 16.98
N GLY A 254 -19.17 -11.72 16.67
CA GLY A 254 -20.13 -10.70 17.14
C GLY A 254 -21.22 -10.28 16.16
N SER A 255 -21.32 -10.89 14.97
CA SER A 255 -22.37 -10.56 14.00
C SER A 255 -23.12 -11.83 13.60
N VAL A 256 -24.03 -12.25 14.49
CA VAL A 256 -25.19 -13.09 14.16
C VAL A 256 -26.28 -12.20 13.60
#